data_AF-X1NGU1-F1
#
_entry.id   AF-X1NGU1-F1
#
_cell.length_a   1.000
_cell.length_b   1.000
_cell.length_c   1.000
_cell.angle_alpha   90.00
_cell.angle_beta   90.00
_cell.angle_gamma   90.00
#
_symmetry.space_group_name_H-M   'P 1'
#
loop_
_entity.id
_entity.type
_entity.pdbx_description
1 polymer ?
#
loop_
_entity_poly.entity_id
_entity_poly.type
_entity_poly.pdbx_seq_one_letter_code
_entity_poly.pdbx_strand_id
1 'polypeptide(L)' 'MPRRKIISAIDVGTTKIATIMADVKAENDIEILGVGVVPSHGFTAS' A
#
# COMPACT_ATOMS: atom_id res chain seq x y z
N MET A 1 25.13 6.21 -1.11
CA MET A 1 23.93 6.41 -0.28
C MET A 1 23.34 5.05 0.06
N PRO A 2 22.89 4.80 1.29
CA PRO A 2 22.23 3.53 1.64
C PRO A 2 20.99 3.32 0.75
N ARG A 3 20.75 2.08 0.34
CA ARG A 3 19.61 1.74 -0.51
C ARG A 3 18.33 1.82 0.32
N ARG A 4 17.40 2.71 -0.06
CA ARG A 4 16.07 2.79 0.56
C ARG A 4 15.30 1.49 0.34
N LYS A 5 14.59 1.03 1.37
CA LYS A 5 13.76 -0.17 1.30
C LYS A 5 12.29 0.25 1.29
N ILE A 6 11.78 0.46 0.10
CA ILE A 6 10.37 0.80 -0.11
C ILE A 6 9.52 -0.46 -0.09
N ILE A 7 8.46 -0.46 0.70
CA ILE A 7 7.47 -1.54 0.78
C ILE A 7 6.06 -0.98 0.53
N SER A 8 5.17 -1.85 0.09
CA SER A 8 3.75 -1.54 -0.11
C SER A 8 2.87 -2.58 0.60
N ALA A 9 1.87 -2.12 1.33
CA ALA A 9 0.75 -2.95 1.77
C ALA A 9 -0.44 -2.69 0.86
N ILE A 10 -1.06 -3.75 0.34
CA ILE A 10 -2.21 -3.67 -0.57
C ILE A 10 -3.33 -4.51 0.03
N ASP A 11 -4.47 -3.87 0.26
CA ASP A 11 -5.72 -4.52 0.65
C ASP A 11 -6.72 -4.40 -0.51
N VAL A 12 -7.16 -5.55 -1.02
CA VAL A 12 -8.06 -5.65 -2.17
C VAL A 12 -9.43 -6.10 -1.68
N GLY A 13 -10.30 -5.13 -1.45
CA GLY A 13 -11.72 -5.37 -1.21
C GLY A 13 -12.53 -5.45 -2.51
N THR A 14 -13.79 -5.87 -2.39
CA THR A 14 -14.73 -5.92 -3.53
C THR A 14 -15.11 -4.54 -4.04
N THR A 15 -15.19 -3.53 -3.16
CA THR A 15 -15.59 -2.16 -3.52
C THR A 15 -14.40 -1.24 -3.74
N LYS A 16 -13.32 -1.41 -2.98
CA LYS A 16 -12.16 -0.53 -3.01
C LYS A 16 -10.86 -1.30 -2.85
N ILE A 17 -9.81 -0.76 -3.45
CA ILE A 17 -8.43 -1.14 -3.19
C ILE A 17 -7.82 -0.04 -2.31
N ALA A 18 -7.25 -0.43 -1.17
CA ALA A 18 -6.48 0.44 -0.31
C ALA A 18 -5.00 0.09 -0.40
N THR A 19 -4.13 1.10 -0.43
CA THR A 19 -2.68 0.91 -0.55
C THR A 19 -1.96 1.87 0.39
N ILE A 20 -0.90 1.38 1.01
CA ILE A 20 0.04 2.17 1.81
C ILE A 20 1.45 1.93 1.28
N MET A 21 2.19 3.01 1.06
CA MET A 21 3.61 2.98 0.70
C MET A 21 4.44 3.43 1.89
N ALA A 22 5.53 2.73 2.18
CA ALA A 22 6.41 3.08 3.30
C ALA A 22 7.90 2.86 2.98
N ASP A 23 8.76 3.65 3.59
CA ASP A 23 10.21 3.43 3.63
C ASP A 23 10.58 2.76 4.97
N VAL A 24 11.26 1.63 4.90
CA VAL A 24 11.77 0.92 6.08
C VAL A 24 13.18 1.40 6.36
N LYS A 25 13.33 2.27 7.36
CA LYS A 25 14.61 2.84 7.77
C LYS A 25 15.43 1.88 8.62
N ALA A 26 14.76 1.20 9.55
CA ALA A 26 15.34 0.17 10.41
C ALA A 26 14.25 -0.78 10.93
N GLU A 27 14.63 -1.79 11.71
CA GLU A 27 13.68 -2.63 12.44
C GLU A 27 12.84 -1.77 13.38
N ASN A 28 11.52 -1.88 13.31
CA ASN A 28 10.55 -1.04 14.02
C ASN A 28 10.59 0.47 13.70
N ASP A 29 11.29 0.89 12.63
CA ASP A 29 11.30 2.27 12.13
C ASP A 29 10.80 2.31 10.67
N ILE A 30 9.52 2.67 10.52
CA ILE A 30 8.81 2.71 9.25
C ILE A 30 8.23 4.11 9.05
N GLU A 31 8.55 4.74 7.93
CA GLU A 31 7.98 6.03 7.52
C GLU A 31 6.92 5.83 6.43
N ILE A 32 5.71 6.31 6.66
CA ILE A 32 4.65 6.30 5.64
C ILE A 32 4.92 7.38 4.61
N LEU A 33 5.08 6.97 3.36
CA LEU A 33 5.30 7.87 2.22
C LEU A 33 3.99 8.32 1.58
N GLY A 34 2.95 7.49 1.66
CA GLY A 34 1.65 7.81 1.09
C GLY A 34 0.61 6.71 1.28
N VAL A 35 -0.65 7.12 1.13
CA VAL A 35 -1.82 6.23 1.15
C VAL A 35 -2.65 6.50 -0.10
N GLY A 36 -3.19 5.45 -0.69
CA GLY A 36 -4.09 5.53 -1.84
C GLY A 36 -5.33 4.68 -1.62
N VAL A 37 -6.49 5.19 -2.06
CA VAL A 37 -7.74 4.43 -2.08
C VAL A 37 -8.43 4.68 -3.41
N VAL A 38 -8.76 3.61 -4.12
CA VAL A 38 -9.41 3.66 -5.44
C VAL A 38 -10.58 2.69 -5.51
N PRO A 39 -11.60 2.92 -6.36
CA PRO A 39 -12.60 1.90 -6.65
C PRO A 39 -11.95 0.61 -7.14
N SER A 40 -12.42 -0.51 -6.61
CA SER A 40 -12.05 -1.83 -7.12
C SER A 40 -12.85 -2.09 -8.39
N HIS A 41 -12.18 -2.58 -9.42
CA HIS A 41 -12.81 -2.98 -10.69
C HIS A 41 -13.02 -4.51 -10.73
N GLY A 42 -13.24 -5.10 -9.55
CA GLY A 42 -13.40 -6.54 -9.35
C GLY A 42 -14.78 -7.07 -9.74
N PHE A 43 -15.12 -8.25 -9.20
CA PHE A 43 -16.27 -9.08 -9.58
C PHE A 43 -17.61 -8.34 -9.54
N THR A 44 -18.17 -8.07 -10.72
CA THR A 44 -19.57 -7.66 -10.87
C THR A 44 -20.42 -8.92 -10.79
N ALA A 45 -21.36 -8.97 -9.84
CA ALA A 45 -22.40 -9.99 -9.83
C ALA A 45 -23.39 -9.68 -10.96
N SER A 46 -23.04 -10.09 -12.18
CA SER A 46 -23.90 -10.06 -13.37
C SER A 46 -23.99 -11.45 -13.97
#